data_AF-A0A916HLM3-F1
#
_entry.id   AF-A0A916HLM3-F1
#
_cell.length_a   1.000
_cell.length_b   1.000
_cell.length_c   1.000
_cell.angle_alpha   90.00
_cell.angle_beta   90.00
_cell.angle_gamma   90.00
#
_symmetry.space_group_name_H-M   'P 1'
#
loop_
_entity.id
_entity.type
_entity.pdbx_description
1 polymer ?
#
loop_
_entity_poly.entity_id
_entity_poly.type
_entity_poly.pdbx_seq_one_letter_code
_entity_poly.pdbx_strand_id
1 'polypeptide(L)'
;MRWPRPKNARPRTHLELDVIGKKMLIVEEVAVLRNQSYAAICLAGYNAQGYLPNWHRLSDTLANIEPATLERAAHYTWAFMQTLDAAL
;
A
#
# COMPACT_ATOMS: atom_id res chain seq x y z
N MET A 1 -8.54 -1.49 -25.20
CA MET A 1 -8.16 -2.76 -24.53
C MET A 1 -8.64 -2.69 -23.09
N ARG A 2 -9.61 -3.51 -22.68
CA ARG A 2 -10.32 -3.37 -21.39
C ARG A 2 -9.71 -4.39 -20.42
N TRP A 3 -8.87 -3.92 -19.49
CA TRP A 3 -8.33 -4.76 -18.43
C TRP A 3 -9.51 -5.38 -17.65
N PRO A 4 -9.59 -6.72 -17.49
CA PRO A 4 -10.67 -7.33 -16.74
C PRO A 4 -10.58 -6.82 -15.30
N ARG A 5 -11.65 -6.17 -14.81
CA ARG A 5 -11.71 -5.72 -13.42
C ARG A 5 -11.49 -6.94 -12.53
N PRO A 6 -10.37 -7.06 -11.81
CA PRO A 6 -10.22 -8.16 -10.89
C PRO A 6 -11.15 -7.86 -9.72
N LYS A 7 -12.29 -8.56 -9.66
CA LYS A 7 -13.07 -8.65 -8.43
C LYS A 7 -12.22 -9.47 -7.44
N ASN A 8 -11.18 -8.88 -6.84
CA ASN A 8 -10.32 -9.44 -5.78
C ASN A 8 -8.93 -9.99 -6.19
N ALA A 9 -8.21 -9.39 -7.15
CA ALA A 9 -6.78 -9.69 -7.30
C ALA A 9 -5.99 -9.07 -6.13
N ARG A 10 -5.97 -9.78 -5.00
CA ARG A 10 -4.94 -9.60 -3.98
C ARG A 10 -3.76 -10.46 -4.43
N PRO A 11 -2.54 -9.92 -4.51
CA PRO A 11 -1.37 -10.77 -4.43
C PRO A 11 -1.48 -11.52 -3.10
N ARG A 12 -1.76 -12.82 -3.15
CA ARG A 12 -1.78 -13.71 -1.96
C ARG A 12 -0.37 -14.17 -1.60
N THR A 13 0.62 -13.76 -2.37
CA THR A 13 2.03 -13.95 -2.12
C THR A 13 2.50 -12.89 -1.12
N HIS A 14 3.24 -13.31 -0.10
CA HIS A 14 3.78 -12.49 0.98
C HIS A 14 2.89 -12.23 2.21
N LEU A 15 2.11 -13.23 2.64
CA LEU A 15 1.36 -13.15 3.92
C LEU A 15 2.28 -12.95 5.13
N GLU A 16 3.54 -13.39 5.04
CA GLU A 16 4.57 -13.20 6.06
C GLU A 16 4.95 -11.73 6.29
N LEU A 17 4.66 -10.84 5.33
CA LEU A 17 5.01 -9.41 5.44
C LEU A 17 3.94 -8.57 6.15
N ASP A 18 2.85 -9.19 6.61
CA ASP A 18 1.73 -8.54 7.31
C ASP A 18 1.16 -7.31 6.59
N VAL A 19 1.18 -7.33 5.25
CA VAL A 19 0.59 -6.29 4.41
C VAL A 19 -0.83 -6.70 4.03
N ILE A 20 -1.82 -5.96 4.53
CA ILE A 20 -3.23 -6.26 4.30
C ILE A 20 -3.94 -5.13 3.54
N GLY A 21 -4.87 -5.52 2.66
CA GLY A 21 -5.72 -4.56 1.95
C GLY A 21 -6.82 -4.00 2.86
N LYS A 22 -6.97 -2.67 2.90
CA LYS A 22 -7.98 -1.96 3.71
C LYS A 22 -8.59 -0.79 2.94
N LYS A 23 -9.83 -0.43 3.28
CA LYS A 23 -10.40 0.87 2.89
C LYS A 23 -9.78 1.98 3.73
N MET A 24 -9.13 2.93 3.08
CA MET A 24 -8.54 4.09 3.75
C MET A 24 -9.59 5.15 4.07
N LEU A 25 -9.37 5.89 5.15
CA LEU A 25 -10.20 7.04 5.55
C LEU A 25 -9.81 8.34 4.83
N ILE A 26 -8.77 8.29 4.00
CA ILE A 26 -8.15 9.42 3.33
C ILE A 26 -8.13 9.18 1.82
N VAL A 27 -8.11 10.27 1.05
CA VAL A 27 -7.79 10.22 -0.38
C VAL A 27 -6.27 10.23 -0.52
N GLU A 28 -5.76 9.36 -1.38
CA GLU A 28 -4.34 9.22 -1.67
C GLU A 28 -4.09 9.36 -3.19
N GLU A 29 -2.83 9.52 -3.57
CA GLU A 29 -2.38 9.91 -4.91
C GLU A 29 -2.85 8.94 -6.01
N VAL A 30 -2.94 7.65 -5.72
CA VAL A 30 -3.38 6.63 -6.69
C VAL A 30 -4.89 6.64 -6.94
N ALA A 31 -5.67 7.45 -6.21
CA ALA A 31 -7.09 7.65 -6.51
C ALA A 31 -7.30 8.16 -7.94
N VAL A 32 -6.43 9.05 -8.43
CA VAL A 32 -6.49 9.57 -9.80
C VAL A 32 -6.27 8.45 -10.82
N LEU A 33 -5.27 7.59 -10.59
CA LEU A 33 -4.97 6.46 -11.46
C LEU A 33 -6.15 5.47 -11.51
N ARG A 34 -6.72 5.13 -10.35
CA ARG A 34 -7.89 4.25 -10.27
C ARG A 34 -9.11 4.85 -10.96
N ASN A 35 -9.33 6.16 -10.87
CA ASN A 35 -10.41 6.86 -11.57
C ASN A 35 -10.25 6.78 -13.09
N GLN A 36 -9.02 6.69 -13.58
CA GLN A 36 -8.70 6.46 -14.99
C GLN A 36 -8.65 4.97 -15.38
N SER A 37 -9.15 4.08 -14.52
CA SER A 37 -9.19 2.62 -14.72
C SER A 37 -7.82 1.92 -14.78
N TYR A 38 -6.76 2.55 -14.28
CA TYR A 38 -5.48 1.86 -14.06
C TYR A 38 -5.55 0.99 -12.80
N ALA A 39 -4.84 -0.14 -12.83
CA ALA A 39 -4.57 -0.93 -11.64
C ALA A 39 -3.49 -0.22 -10.82
N ALA A 40 -3.85 0.31 -9.65
CA ALA A 40 -2.92 1.02 -8.78
C ALA A 40 -3.19 0.71 -7.31
N ILE A 41 -2.13 0.64 -6.52
CA ILE A 41 -2.14 0.40 -5.08
C ILE A 41 -1.33 1.47 -4.37
N CYS A 42 -1.74 1.82 -3.15
CA CYS A 42 -0.98 2.66 -2.23
C CYS A 42 -0.63 1.83 -1.00
N LEU A 43 0.61 1.94 -0.53
CA LEU A 43 1.08 1.36 0.72
C LEU A 43 1.15 2.47 1.77
N ALA A 44 0.51 2.26 2.91
CA ALA A 44 0.49 3.23 4.01
C ALA A 44 0.58 2.50 5.35
N GLY A 45 1.37 3.06 6.28
CA GLY A 45 1.34 2.67 7.69
C GLY A 45 0.12 3.29 8.38
N TYR A 46 -0.68 2.48 9.07
CA TYR A 46 -1.86 2.94 9.79
C TYR A 46 -1.99 2.25 11.14
N ASN A 47 -2.60 2.94 12.11
CA ASN A 47 -2.91 2.35 13.42
C ASN A 47 -4.15 1.44 13.37
N ALA A 48 -4.47 0.73 14.46
CA ALA A 48 -5.64 -0.17 14.49
C ALA A 48 -6.97 0.48 14.07
N GLN A 49 -7.12 1.80 14.25
CA GLN A 49 -8.29 2.58 13.87
C GLN A 49 -8.31 3.00 12.40
N GLY A 50 -7.20 2.83 11.67
CA GLY A 50 -7.06 3.17 10.25
C GLY A 50 -6.56 4.59 9.98
N TYR A 51 -6.03 5.28 10.99
CA TYR A 51 -5.39 6.59 10.82
C TYR A 51 -3.90 6.46 10.56
N LEU A 52 -3.36 7.41 9.80
CA LEU A 52 -1.92 7.58 9.59
C LEU A 52 -1.33 8.23 10.86
N PRO A 53 -0.47 7.54 11.62
CA PRO A 53 0.06 8.08 12.87
C PRO A 53 0.84 9.38 12.62
N ASN A 54 0.63 10.38 13.48
CA ASN A 54 1.29 11.70 13.44
C ASN A 54 1.06 12.56 12.20
N TRP A 55 0.43 12.05 11.14
CA TRP A 55 0.23 12.78 9.90
C TRP A 55 -0.50 14.12 10.13
N HIS A 56 -0.01 15.18 9.50
CA HIS A 56 -0.45 16.57 9.69
C HIS A 56 -0.35 17.10 11.13
N ARG A 57 0.58 16.56 11.94
CA ARG A 57 0.87 17.07 13.29
C ARG A 57 2.32 17.52 13.39
N LEU A 58 2.60 18.39 14.35
CA LEU A 58 3.98 18.78 14.68
C LEU A 58 4.84 17.62 15.20
N SER A 59 4.20 16.52 15.62
CA SER A 59 4.87 15.28 16.01
C SER A 59 5.31 14.44 14.82
N ASP A 60 5.01 14.82 13.57
CA ASP A 60 5.47 14.12 12.36
C ASP A 60 6.96 14.38 12.13
N THR A 61 7.79 13.65 12.88
CA THR A 61 9.24 13.80 12.91
C THR A 61 9.89 12.43 12.84
N LEU A 62 11.17 12.39 12.45
CA LEU A 62 11.93 11.14 12.34
C LEU A 62 11.94 10.33 13.64
N ALA A 63 11.88 10.98 14.80
CA ALA A 63 11.84 10.32 16.10
C ALA A 63 10.58 9.46 16.32
N ASN A 64 9.51 9.72 15.58
CA ASN A 64 8.23 9.01 15.67
C ASN A 64 7.99 8.04 14.50
N ILE A 65 8.99 7.82 13.65
CA ILE A 65 8.93 6.78 12.62
C ILE A 65 9.16 5.42 13.27
N GLU A 66 8.33 4.44 12.92
CA GLU A 66 8.55 3.04 13.28
C GLU A 66 9.38 2.35 12.16
N PRO A 67 10.66 2.00 12.40
CA PRO A 67 11.52 1.49 11.34
C PRO A 67 11.02 0.19 10.71
N ALA A 68 10.46 -0.70 11.53
CA ALA A 68 9.93 -1.99 11.08
C ALA A 68 8.80 -1.82 10.04
N THR A 69 8.00 -0.76 10.15
CA THR A 69 6.92 -0.48 9.18
C THR A 69 7.49 -0.07 7.82
N LEU A 70 8.58 0.71 7.80
CA LEU A 70 9.26 1.06 6.55
C LEU A 70 9.96 -0.15 5.91
N GLU A 71 10.61 -0.98 6.72
CA GLU A 71 11.27 -2.21 6.25
C GLU A 71 10.27 -3.16 5.58
N ARG A 72 9.12 -3.42 6.23
CA ARG A 72 8.05 -4.24 5.65
C ARG A 72 7.52 -3.66 4.34
N ALA A 73 7.31 -2.34 4.28
CA ALA A 73 6.85 -1.68 3.06
C ALA A 73 7.87 -1.83 1.90
N ALA A 74 9.17 -1.70 2.20
CA ALA A 74 10.24 -1.88 1.22
C ALA A 74 10.30 -3.33 0.71
N HIS A 75 10.30 -4.32 1.62
CA HIS A 75 10.31 -5.74 1.25
C HIS A 75 9.09 -6.12 0.42
N TYR A 76 7.90 -5.66 0.81
CA TYR A 76 6.69 -5.93 0.05
C TYR A 76 6.74 -5.31 -1.34
N THR A 77 7.15 -4.04 -1.44
CA THR A 77 7.29 -3.36 -2.74
C THR A 77 8.25 -4.12 -3.66
N TRP A 78 9.41 -4.52 -3.15
CA TRP A 78 10.39 -5.27 -3.90
C TRP A 78 9.87 -6.63 -4.39
N ALA A 79 9.21 -7.38 -3.51
CA ALA A 79 8.65 -8.68 -3.85
C ALA A 79 7.47 -8.56 -4.83
N PHE A 80 6.65 -7.52 -4.67
CA PHE A 80 5.56 -7.20 -5.59
C PHE A 80 6.08 -6.86 -6.99
N MET A 81 7.13 -6.03 -7.10
CA MET A 81 7.77 -5.71 -8.38
C MET A 81 8.30 -6.97 -9.08
N GLN A 82 9.03 -7.83 -8.36
CA GLN A 82 9.50 -9.11 -8.92
C GLN A 82 8.35 -10.00 -9.40
N THR A 83 7.23 -10.02 -8.68
CA THR A 83 6.04 -10.77 -9.08
C THR A 83 5.44 -10.22 -10.38
N LEU A 84 5.41 -8.89 -10.55
CA LEU A 84 4.94 -8.26 -11.78
C LEU A 84 5.89 -8.55 -12.94
N ASP A 85 7.20 -8.40 -12.74
CA ASP A 85 8.21 -8.65 -13.76
C ASP A 85 8.18 -10.11 -14.25
N ALA A 86 7.96 -11.07 -13.35
CA ALA A 86 7.85 -12.48 -13.70
C ALA A 86 6.53 -12.84 -14.44
N ALA A 87 5.54 -11.95 -14.42
CA ALA A 87 4.23 -12.15 -15.05
C ALA A 87 4.10 -11.46 -16.42
N LEU A 88 5.11 -10.67 -16.83
CA LEU A 88 5.21 -10.00 -18.13
C LEU A 88 5.99 -10.87 -19.13
#